data_AF-A0A401T740-F1
#
_entry.id   AF-A0A401T740-F1
#
_cell.length_a   1.000
_cell.length_b   1.000
_cell.length_c   1.000
_cell.angle_alpha   90.00
_cell.angle_beta   90.00
_cell.angle_gamma   90.00
#
_symmetry.space_group_name_H-M   'P 1'
#
loop_
_entity.id
_entity.type
_entity.pdbx_description
1 polymer ?
#
loop_
_entity_poly.entity_id
_entity_poly.type
_entity_poly.pdbx_seq_one_letter_code
_entity_poly.pdbx_strand_id
1 'polypeptide(L)'
;MMTLLMKKDTLSEEEAQFYIAETVLAIDCIHQLGFIHRDIKPDNLLLDSRGHVKLSDFGLCTGLKKAHRTEFYRNLTCSPPSDFTFQNMNSKRKAETWKKNRRQLAYSTVGTPDYIAPEVFMQNGYNKLCDWWSLGVIMYEMLIGYPPFCSETPQETYRKVMNWKETLVFPPEVPISEKSKSLILRFCCAADNRIGAGGVEEIKNHPFFEGVDWEHTR
;
A
#
# COMPACT_ATOMS: atom_id res chain seq x y z
N MET A 1 2.24 -0.85 -13.31
CA MET A 1 2.17 -1.83 -12.21
C MET A 1 0.83 -2.57 -12.17
N MET A 2 -0.32 -1.88 -12.09
CA MET A 2 -1.63 -2.56 -11.97
C MET A 2 -1.89 -3.64 -13.04
N THR A 3 -1.57 -3.39 -14.31
CA THR A 3 -1.73 -4.40 -15.38
C THR A 3 -0.88 -5.65 -15.16
N LEU A 4 0.30 -5.51 -14.55
CA LEU A 4 1.17 -6.63 -14.23
C LEU A 4 0.54 -7.50 -13.15
N LEU A 5 0.08 -6.89 -12.04
CA LEU A 5 -0.60 -7.60 -10.95
C LEU A 5 -1.86 -8.32 -11.43
N MET A 6 -2.66 -7.69 -12.30
CA MET A 6 -3.85 -8.36 -12.88
C MET A 6 -3.52 -9.58 -13.73
N LYS A 7 -2.33 -9.62 -14.35
CA LYS A 7 -1.91 -10.73 -15.22
C LYS A 7 -1.23 -11.85 -14.42
N LYS A 8 -0.43 -11.51 -13.40
CA LYS A 8 0.38 -12.46 -12.65
C LYS A 8 -0.24 -12.96 -11.34
N ASP A 9 -1.31 -12.32 -10.86
CA ASP A 9 -1.91 -12.54 -9.53
C ASP A 9 -0.98 -12.12 -8.37
N THR A 10 0.23 -12.66 -8.30
CA THR A 10 1.28 -12.28 -7.36
C THR A 10 2.64 -12.15 -8.08
N LEU A 11 3.60 -11.52 -7.43
CA LEU A 11 4.99 -11.41 -7.87
C LEU A 11 5.89 -12.29 -6.98
N SER A 12 7.02 -12.73 -7.53
CA SER A 12 8.06 -13.33 -6.69
C SER A 12 8.68 -12.26 -5.77
N GLU A 13 9.40 -12.69 -4.72
CA GLU A 13 10.09 -11.74 -3.84
C GLU A 13 11.16 -10.94 -4.58
N GLU A 14 11.84 -11.53 -5.58
CA GLU A 14 12.83 -10.86 -6.41
C GLU A 14 12.19 -9.76 -7.29
N GLU A 15 11.05 -10.07 -7.92
CA GLU A 15 10.29 -9.09 -8.70
C GLU A 15 9.75 -7.97 -7.81
N ALA A 16 9.21 -8.32 -6.64
CA ALA A 16 8.76 -7.35 -5.66
C ALA A 16 9.94 -6.49 -5.15
N GLN A 17 11.11 -7.08 -4.88
CA GLN A 17 12.31 -6.35 -4.46
C GLN A 17 12.69 -5.29 -5.49
N PHE A 18 12.75 -5.64 -6.76
CA PHE A 18 13.04 -4.70 -7.84
C PHE A 18 12.04 -3.53 -7.87
N TYR A 19 10.73 -3.82 -7.96
CA TYR A 19 9.73 -2.76 -8.09
C TYR A 19 9.59 -1.90 -6.84
N ILE A 20 9.72 -2.49 -5.65
CA ILE A 20 9.68 -1.73 -4.40
C ILE A 20 10.93 -0.85 -4.30
N ALA A 21 12.12 -1.34 -4.65
CA ALA A 21 13.35 -0.54 -4.65
C ALA A 21 13.25 0.67 -5.59
N GLU A 22 12.82 0.47 -6.84
CA GLU A 22 12.62 1.60 -7.77
C GLU A 22 11.56 2.59 -7.27
N THR A 23 10.49 2.08 -6.65
CA THR A 23 9.45 2.95 -6.08
C THR A 23 9.96 3.74 -4.88
N VAL A 24 10.86 3.17 -4.07
CA VAL A 24 11.56 3.91 -2.99
C VAL A 24 12.33 5.09 -3.57
N LEU A 25 13.12 4.87 -4.64
CA LEU A 25 13.86 5.95 -5.30
C LEU A 25 12.93 7.03 -5.87
N ALA A 26 11.83 6.61 -6.49
CA ALA A 26 10.87 7.54 -7.08
C ALA A 26 10.16 8.40 -6.02
N ILE A 27 9.74 7.80 -4.89
CA ILE A 27 9.11 8.51 -3.78
C ILE A 27 10.11 9.44 -3.09
N ASP A 28 11.34 8.99 -2.85
CA ASP A 28 12.35 9.84 -2.21
C ASP A 28 12.71 11.04 -3.09
N CYS A 29 12.82 10.85 -4.41
CA CYS A 29 13.06 11.94 -5.35
C CYS A 29 12.02 13.06 -5.25
N ILE A 30 10.73 12.72 -5.22
CA ILE A 30 9.67 13.73 -5.08
C ILE A 30 9.65 14.36 -3.67
N HIS A 31 9.99 13.59 -2.63
CA HIS A 31 10.09 14.10 -1.25
C HIS A 31 11.24 15.10 -1.10
N GLN A 32 12.39 14.86 -1.77
CA GLN A 32 13.52 15.79 -1.81
C GLN A 32 13.17 17.11 -2.53
N LEU A 33 12.27 17.04 -3.53
CA LEU A 33 11.71 18.22 -4.21
C LEU A 33 10.62 18.93 -3.41
N GLY A 34 10.27 18.44 -2.21
CA GLY A 34 9.28 19.05 -1.32
C GLY A 34 7.83 18.62 -1.57
N PHE A 35 7.59 17.61 -2.40
CA PHE A 35 6.26 17.08 -2.69
C PHE A 35 5.94 15.84 -1.86
N ILE A 36 4.65 15.65 -1.54
CA ILE A 36 4.11 14.43 -0.93
C ILE A 36 3.08 13.88 -1.91
N HIS A 37 3.13 12.58 -2.25
CA HIS A 37 2.24 12.03 -3.26
C HIS A 37 0.80 11.89 -2.76
N ARG A 38 0.60 11.33 -1.55
CA ARG A 38 -0.71 11.14 -0.89
C ARG A 38 -1.69 10.18 -1.58
N ASP A 39 -1.32 9.57 -2.70
CA ASP A 39 -2.17 8.64 -3.45
C ASP A 39 -1.30 7.54 -4.10
N ILE A 40 -0.28 7.06 -3.38
CA ILE A 40 0.56 5.94 -3.82
C ILE A 40 -0.30 4.67 -3.87
N LYS A 41 -0.42 4.08 -5.06
CA LYS A 41 -1.15 2.83 -5.33
C LYS A 41 -0.68 2.22 -6.65
N PRO A 42 -0.95 0.93 -6.94
CA PRO A 42 -0.48 0.28 -8.16
C PRO A 42 -0.95 0.92 -9.47
N ASP A 43 -2.07 1.66 -9.47
CA ASP A 43 -2.56 2.39 -10.64
C ASP A 43 -1.68 3.59 -11.00
N ASN A 44 -1.06 4.22 -10.00
CA ASN A 44 -0.21 5.40 -10.17
C ASN A 44 1.29 5.04 -10.36
N LEU A 45 1.63 3.75 -10.30
CA LEU A 45 2.95 3.23 -10.64
C LEU A 45 2.92 2.73 -12.09
N LEU A 46 3.39 3.54 -13.03
CA LEU A 46 3.49 3.16 -14.45
C LEU A 46 4.80 2.42 -14.71
N LEU A 47 4.81 1.58 -15.75
CA LEU A 47 6.01 0.93 -16.25
C LEU A 47 6.33 1.50 -17.63
N ASP A 48 7.59 1.87 -17.87
CA ASP A 48 8.04 2.29 -19.19
C ASP A 48 8.24 1.10 -20.15
N SER A 49 8.66 1.37 -21.39
CA SER A 49 8.88 0.33 -22.41
C SER A 49 9.98 -0.67 -22.06
N ARG A 50 10.85 -0.34 -21.10
CA ARG A 50 11.91 -1.22 -20.58
C ARG A 50 11.49 -1.92 -19.29
N GLY A 51 10.33 -1.59 -18.73
CA GLY A 51 9.79 -2.19 -17.51
C GLY A 51 10.13 -1.45 -16.21
N HIS A 52 10.72 -0.26 -16.26
CA HIS A 52 11.07 0.51 -15.06
C HIS A 52 9.90 1.37 -14.56
N VAL A 53 9.86 1.59 -13.25
CA VAL A 53 8.83 2.37 -12.56
C VAL A 53 8.93 3.86 -12.88
N LYS A 54 7.79 4.46 -13.19
CA LYS A 54 7.57 5.91 -13.22
C LYS A 54 6.31 6.25 -12.46
N LEU A 55 6.37 7.27 -11.61
CA LEU A 55 5.17 7.80 -10.95
C LEU A 55 4.36 8.63 -11.96
N SER A 56 3.06 8.38 -12.04
CA SER A 56 2.14 9.24 -12.80
C SER A 56 1.73 10.47 -11.99
N ASP A 57 1.40 11.54 -12.70
CA ASP A 57 1.27 12.90 -12.15
C ASP A 57 0.20 13.10 -11.04
N PHE A 58 0.46 14.09 -10.18
CA PHE A 58 0.21 14.08 -8.73
C PHE A 58 -0.87 15.04 -8.17
N GLY A 59 -1.52 15.86 -9.00
CA GLY A 59 -2.10 17.10 -8.45
C GLY A 59 -3.62 17.23 -8.45
N LEU A 60 -4.29 16.79 -9.51
CA LEU A 60 -5.66 17.24 -9.79
C LEU A 60 -6.73 16.38 -9.11
N CYS A 61 -6.40 15.15 -8.70
CA CYS A 61 -7.36 14.17 -8.18
C CYS A 61 -7.16 13.80 -6.71
N THR A 62 -6.12 14.32 -6.05
CA THR A 62 -5.78 14.02 -4.66
C THR A 62 -6.93 14.47 -3.74
N GLY A 63 -7.62 13.52 -3.11
CA GLY A 63 -8.80 13.81 -2.27
C GLY A 63 -10.11 14.10 -3.03
N LEU A 64 -10.20 13.87 -4.34
CA LEU A 64 -11.48 13.93 -5.06
C LEU A 64 -12.38 12.74 -4.76
N LYS A 65 -11.81 11.56 -4.48
CA LYS A 65 -12.59 10.37 -4.10
C LYS A 65 -13.19 10.57 -2.72
N LYS A 66 -14.51 10.35 -2.58
CA LYS A 66 -15.22 10.61 -1.32
C LYS A 66 -14.63 9.82 -0.14
N ALA A 67 -14.27 8.56 -0.35
CA ALA A 67 -13.66 7.70 0.67
C ALA A 67 -12.22 8.10 1.03
N HIS A 68 -11.61 9.08 0.36
CA HIS A 68 -10.28 9.60 0.72
C HIS A 68 -10.37 10.81 1.65
N ARG A 69 -11.60 11.30 1.94
CA ARG A 69 -11.83 12.44 2.83
C ARG A 69 -12.23 11.97 4.22
N THR A 70 -11.60 12.53 5.25
CA THR A 70 -11.96 12.28 6.67
C THR A 70 -13.44 12.52 6.95
N GLU A 71 -14.07 13.48 6.26
CA GLU A 71 -15.49 13.80 6.41
C GLU A 71 -16.42 12.61 6.12
N PHE A 72 -16.02 11.72 5.20
CA PHE A 72 -16.79 10.53 4.84
C PHE A 72 -16.93 9.55 6.02
N TYR A 73 -16.00 9.60 6.97
CA TYR A 73 -15.93 8.72 8.14
C TYR A 73 -16.27 9.43 9.46
N ARG A 74 -16.68 10.70 9.44
CA ARG A 74 -16.87 11.54 10.65
C ARG A 74 -17.78 10.91 11.71
N ASN A 75 -18.79 10.16 11.30
CA ASN A 75 -19.77 9.52 12.19
C ASN A 75 -19.51 8.02 12.40
N LEU A 76 -18.40 7.49 11.86
CA LEU A 76 -18.06 6.09 12.03
C LEU A 76 -17.25 5.90 13.31
N THR A 77 -17.72 5.02 14.20
CA THR A 77 -16.93 4.57 15.33
C THR A 77 -15.80 3.65 14.85
N CYS A 78 -14.62 3.77 15.47
CA CYS A 78 -13.48 2.87 15.26
C CYS A 78 -13.69 1.52 15.97
N SER A 79 -14.90 0.96 15.90
CA SER A 79 -15.16 -0.40 16.37
C SER A 79 -14.41 -1.41 15.49
N PRO A 80 -14.13 -2.63 15.99
CA PRO A 80 -13.62 -3.71 15.17
C PRO A 80 -14.49 -3.93 13.93
N PRO A 81 -13.91 -4.38 12.81
CA PRO A 81 -14.66 -4.71 11.61
C PRO A 81 -15.65 -5.85 11.88
N SER A 82 -16.82 -5.77 11.24
CA SER A 82 -17.94 -6.71 11.44
C SER A 82 -18.11 -7.71 10.29
N ASP A 83 -17.22 -7.67 9.29
CA ASP A 83 -17.22 -8.52 8.10
C ASP A 83 -16.65 -9.94 8.34
N PHE A 84 -17.15 -10.64 9.36
CA PHE A 84 -16.67 -11.98 9.76
C PHE A 84 -16.60 -12.99 8.61
N THR A 85 -17.59 -12.96 7.70
CA THR A 85 -17.62 -13.86 6.54
C THR A 85 -16.44 -13.62 5.60
N PHE A 86 -16.11 -12.34 5.34
CA PHE A 86 -14.98 -11.96 4.48
C PHE A 86 -13.64 -12.26 5.17
N GLN A 87 -13.53 -11.97 6.47
CA GLN A 87 -12.33 -12.24 7.25
C GLN A 87 -11.97 -13.73 7.27
N ASN A 88 -12.96 -14.61 7.43
CA ASN A 88 -12.81 -16.06 7.46
C ASN A 88 -12.58 -16.71 6.08
N MET A 89 -12.61 -15.94 4.98
CA MET A 89 -12.24 -16.47 3.67
C MET A 89 -10.74 -16.79 3.61
N ASN A 90 -10.42 -17.89 2.93
CA ASN A 90 -9.04 -18.20 2.59
C ASN A 90 -8.43 -17.14 1.66
N SER A 91 -7.10 -17.07 1.64
CA SER A 91 -6.36 -16.06 0.88
C SER A 91 -6.69 -16.06 -0.61
N LYS A 92 -6.88 -17.25 -1.20
CA LYS A 92 -7.21 -17.40 -2.62
C LYS A 92 -8.55 -16.73 -2.99
N ARG A 93 -9.60 -16.94 -2.19
CA ARG A 93 -10.93 -16.32 -2.43
C ARG A 93 -10.90 -14.81 -2.25
N LYS A 94 -10.10 -14.31 -1.30
CA LYS A 94 -9.88 -12.86 -1.13
C LYS A 94 -9.22 -12.26 -2.38
N ALA A 95 -8.16 -12.89 -2.90
CA ALA A 95 -7.49 -12.47 -4.12
C ALA A 95 -8.43 -12.47 -5.34
N GLU A 96 -9.24 -13.52 -5.52
CA GLU A 96 -10.23 -13.60 -6.60
C GLU A 96 -11.28 -12.48 -6.51
N THR A 97 -11.81 -12.22 -5.31
CA THR A 97 -12.81 -11.17 -5.06
C THR A 97 -12.22 -9.79 -5.34
N TRP A 98 -11.01 -9.55 -4.84
CA TRP A 98 -10.26 -8.32 -5.07
C TRP A 98 -10.05 -8.07 -6.57
N LYS A 99 -9.52 -9.06 -7.29
CA LYS A 99 -9.23 -8.99 -8.73
C LYS A 99 -10.49 -8.72 -9.55
N LYS A 100 -11.61 -9.38 -9.22
CA LYS A 100 -12.90 -9.18 -9.89
C LYS A 100 -13.40 -7.74 -9.76
N ASN A 101 -13.28 -7.15 -8.58
CA ASN A 101 -13.82 -5.82 -8.30
C ASN A 101 -12.84 -4.68 -8.64
N ARG A 102 -11.55 -4.99 -8.83
CA ARG A 102 -10.49 -3.98 -8.99
C ARG A 102 -10.71 -2.99 -10.13
N ARG A 103 -11.17 -3.46 -11.29
CA ARG A 103 -11.48 -2.56 -12.43
C ARG A 103 -12.57 -1.56 -12.07
N GLN A 104 -13.62 -1.99 -11.36
CA GLN A 104 -14.71 -1.10 -10.94
C GLN A 104 -14.23 -0.09 -9.87
N LEU A 105 -13.37 -0.54 -8.95
CA LEU A 105 -12.77 0.31 -7.91
C LEU A 105 -11.90 1.43 -8.48
N ALA A 106 -11.15 1.15 -9.56
CA ALA A 106 -10.31 2.15 -10.23
C ALA A 106 -11.15 3.34 -10.75
N TYR A 107 -12.28 3.05 -11.41
CA TYR A 107 -13.19 4.06 -11.97
C TYR A 107 -14.21 4.62 -10.98
N SER A 108 -14.29 4.07 -9.76
CA SER A 108 -15.23 4.55 -8.74
C SER A 108 -14.87 5.94 -8.23
N THR A 109 -15.87 6.82 -8.16
CA THR A 109 -15.79 8.16 -7.56
C THR A 109 -15.82 8.12 -6.02
N VAL A 110 -16.31 7.02 -5.43
CA VAL A 110 -16.24 6.80 -3.99
C VAL A 110 -14.86 6.28 -3.63
N GLY A 111 -14.37 5.26 -4.34
CA GLY A 111 -13.11 4.58 -4.04
C GLY A 111 -13.12 3.83 -2.71
N THR A 112 -11.93 3.39 -2.30
CA THR A 112 -11.66 2.72 -1.03
C THR A 112 -10.34 3.25 -0.46
N PRO A 113 -10.17 3.25 0.88
CA PRO A 113 -8.98 3.77 1.54
C PRO A 113 -7.86 2.72 1.70
N ASP A 114 -7.79 1.69 0.84
CA ASP A 114 -6.93 0.50 1.06
C ASP A 114 -5.44 0.84 1.25
N TYR A 115 -4.96 1.91 0.60
CA TYR A 115 -3.55 2.35 0.63
C TYR A 115 -3.32 3.59 1.49
N ILE A 116 -4.36 4.13 2.13
CA ILE A 116 -4.25 5.37 2.91
C ILE A 116 -3.75 5.05 4.32
N ALA A 117 -2.75 5.79 4.78
CA ALA A 117 -2.20 5.64 6.12
C ALA A 117 -3.21 6.09 7.20
N PRO A 118 -3.25 5.44 8.38
CA PRO A 118 -4.25 5.73 9.41
C PRO A 118 -4.20 7.17 9.90
N GLU A 119 -3.00 7.77 9.99
CA GLU A 119 -2.84 9.17 10.42
C GLU A 119 -3.43 10.20 9.45
N VAL A 120 -3.67 9.85 8.18
CA VAL A 120 -4.33 10.75 7.20
C VAL A 120 -5.78 11.03 7.61
N PHE A 121 -6.41 10.10 8.33
CA PHE A 121 -7.76 10.28 8.87
C PHE A 121 -7.78 10.98 10.23
N MET A 122 -6.62 11.12 10.88
CA MET A 122 -6.52 11.76 12.18
C MET A 122 -6.49 13.30 12.02
N GLN A 123 -7.09 14.02 12.97
CA GLN A 123 -7.15 15.48 12.93
C GLN A 123 -5.81 16.17 13.26
N ASN A 124 -4.77 15.40 13.58
CA ASN A 124 -3.47 15.90 14.03
C ASN A 124 -2.52 16.23 12.87
N GLY A 125 -2.99 16.11 11.63
CA GLY A 125 -2.15 16.26 10.43
C GLY A 125 -1.31 15.01 10.14
N TYR A 126 -0.72 14.98 8.94
CA TYR A 126 0.16 13.91 8.47
C TYR A 126 1.36 14.50 7.73
N ASN A 127 2.41 13.71 7.55
CA ASN A 127 3.65 14.11 6.90
C ASN A 127 3.97 13.17 5.71
N LYS A 128 5.15 13.34 5.11
CA LYS A 128 5.60 12.55 3.95
C LYS A 128 5.67 11.04 4.19
N LEU A 129 5.70 10.60 5.45
CA LEU A 129 5.78 9.18 5.80
C LEU A 129 4.51 8.41 5.42
N CYS A 130 3.38 9.08 5.16
CA CYS A 130 2.17 8.41 4.67
C CYS A 130 2.39 7.67 3.34
N ASP A 131 3.29 8.16 2.47
CA ASP A 131 3.63 7.48 1.21
C ASP A 131 4.35 6.14 1.46
N TRP A 132 5.14 6.04 2.54
CA TRP A 132 5.81 4.79 2.93
C TRP A 132 4.84 3.72 3.44
N TRP A 133 3.76 4.13 4.12
CA TRP A 133 2.68 3.20 4.47
C TRP A 133 2.05 2.61 3.21
N SER A 134 1.69 3.48 2.27
CA SER A 134 1.10 3.06 0.99
C SER A 134 2.02 2.09 0.24
N LEU A 135 3.33 2.32 0.25
CA LEU A 135 4.30 1.39 -0.34
C LEU A 135 4.31 0.02 0.36
N GLY A 136 4.19 -0.04 1.68
CA GLY A 136 4.05 -1.30 2.42
C GLY A 136 2.78 -2.07 2.07
N VAL A 137 1.66 -1.36 1.87
CA VAL A 137 0.40 -1.95 1.39
C VAL A 137 0.57 -2.53 -0.02
N ILE A 138 1.27 -1.82 -0.92
CA ILE A 138 1.58 -2.30 -2.28
C ILE A 138 2.46 -3.55 -2.22
N MET A 139 3.49 -3.55 -1.37
CA MET A 139 4.38 -4.71 -1.20
C MET A 139 3.61 -5.95 -0.73
N TYR A 140 2.69 -5.78 0.22
CA TYR A 140 1.80 -6.86 0.65
C TYR A 140 0.93 -7.35 -0.52
N GLU A 141 0.32 -6.45 -1.29
CA GLU A 141 -0.50 -6.84 -2.45
C GLU A 141 0.31 -7.58 -3.52
N MET A 142 1.56 -7.18 -3.78
CA MET A 142 2.44 -7.87 -4.72
C MET A 142 2.69 -9.32 -4.30
N LEU A 143 2.91 -9.57 -3.01
CA LEU A 143 3.29 -10.90 -2.50
C LEU A 143 2.08 -11.79 -2.18
N ILE A 144 0.96 -11.19 -1.76
CA ILE A 144 -0.22 -11.91 -1.27
C ILE A 144 -1.37 -11.93 -2.28
N GLY A 145 -1.45 -10.93 -3.18
CA GLY A 145 -2.45 -10.81 -4.24
C GLY A 145 -3.63 -9.89 -3.94
N TYR A 146 -3.70 -9.31 -2.74
CA TYR A 146 -4.67 -8.30 -2.33
C TYR A 146 -4.11 -7.44 -1.19
N PRO A 147 -4.55 -6.18 -1.02
CA PRO A 147 -4.14 -5.33 0.11
C PRO A 147 -4.60 -5.91 1.45
N PRO A 148 -3.82 -5.73 2.54
CA PRO A 148 -4.09 -6.34 3.84
C PRO A 148 -5.44 -5.93 4.45
N PHE A 149 -5.92 -4.72 4.12
CA PHE A 149 -7.12 -4.14 4.73
C PHE A 149 -8.35 -4.20 3.81
N CYS A 150 -8.28 -4.89 2.67
CA CYS A 150 -9.39 -4.90 1.72
C CYS A 150 -10.66 -5.50 2.33
N SER A 151 -11.82 -4.96 1.93
CA SER A 151 -13.15 -5.38 2.33
C SER A 151 -14.14 -5.07 1.22
N GLU A 152 -15.38 -5.56 1.37
CA GLU A 152 -16.47 -5.27 0.42
C GLU A 152 -16.92 -3.80 0.45
N THR A 153 -16.72 -3.10 1.58
CA THR A 153 -17.14 -1.70 1.75
C THR A 153 -15.99 -0.81 2.23
N PRO A 154 -15.95 0.47 1.80
CA PRO A 154 -14.95 1.43 2.27
C PRO A 154 -14.96 1.66 3.78
N GLN A 155 -16.10 1.46 4.44
CA GLN A 155 -16.28 1.58 5.88
C GLN A 155 -15.56 0.47 6.65
N GLU A 156 -15.67 -0.77 6.19
CA GLU A 156 -14.95 -1.91 6.79
C GLU A 156 -13.45 -1.82 6.52
N THR A 157 -13.04 -1.41 5.30
CA THR A 157 -11.63 -1.12 5.01
C THR A 157 -11.08 -0.05 5.96
N TYR A 158 -11.83 1.03 6.20
CA TYR A 158 -11.44 2.07 7.16
C TYR A 158 -11.27 1.52 8.59
N ARG A 159 -12.21 0.69 9.07
CA ARG A 159 -12.10 0.04 10.39
C ARG A 159 -10.86 -0.85 10.48
N LYS A 160 -10.55 -1.61 9.43
CA LYS A 160 -9.33 -2.42 9.36
C LYS A 160 -8.07 -1.55 9.40
N VAL A 161 -7.99 -0.52 8.56
CA VAL A 161 -6.85 0.43 8.55
C VAL A 161 -6.63 1.06 9.94
N MET A 162 -7.70 1.51 10.62
CA MET A 162 -7.58 2.11 11.96
C MET A 162 -7.19 1.10 13.05
N ASN A 163 -7.51 -0.18 12.86
CA ASN A 163 -7.16 -1.29 13.75
C ASN A 163 -6.06 -2.17 13.16
N TRP A 164 -5.09 -1.58 12.43
CA TRP A 164 -4.04 -2.31 11.71
C TRP A 164 -3.21 -3.23 12.61
N LYS A 165 -3.05 -2.92 13.90
CA LYS A 165 -2.32 -3.76 14.86
C LYS A 165 -2.90 -5.17 14.99
N GLU A 166 -4.21 -5.30 14.80
CA GLU A 166 -4.94 -6.57 14.90
C GLU A 166 -5.28 -7.15 13.52
N THR A 167 -5.43 -6.28 12.51
CA THR A 167 -5.96 -6.66 11.19
C THR A 167 -4.90 -6.83 10.11
N LEU A 168 -3.67 -6.35 10.33
CA LEU A 168 -2.54 -6.65 9.44
C LEU A 168 -2.01 -8.05 9.78
N VAL A 169 -2.55 -9.06 9.08
CA VAL A 169 -2.22 -10.47 9.31
C VAL A 169 -1.71 -11.10 8.01
N PHE A 170 -0.72 -11.98 8.13
CA PHE A 170 -0.22 -12.76 6.99
C PHE A 170 -0.95 -14.11 6.95
N PRO A 171 -1.58 -14.48 5.82
CA PRO A 171 -2.27 -15.76 5.70
C PRO A 171 -1.28 -16.93 5.81
N PRO A 172 -1.52 -17.91 6.71
CA PRO A 172 -0.56 -18.99 6.97
C PRO A 172 -0.32 -19.91 5.76
N GLU A 173 -1.26 -19.96 4.81
CA GLU A 173 -1.17 -20.75 3.59
C GLU A 173 -0.33 -20.10 2.47
N VAL A 174 0.07 -18.84 2.61
CA VAL A 174 0.85 -18.12 1.58
C VAL A 174 2.33 -18.07 1.97
N PRO A 175 3.25 -18.56 1.11
CA PRO A 175 4.68 -18.49 1.39
C PRO A 175 5.17 -17.05 1.28
N ILE A 176 5.80 -16.55 2.34
CA ILE A 176 6.42 -15.22 2.39
C ILE A 176 7.58 -15.23 3.38
N SER A 177 8.72 -14.67 3.01
CA SER A 177 9.93 -14.68 3.84
C SER A 177 9.82 -13.75 5.05
N GLU A 178 10.61 -14.03 6.09
CA GLU A 178 10.69 -13.17 7.27
C GLU A 178 11.23 -11.77 6.93
N LYS A 179 12.11 -11.65 5.93
CA LYS A 179 12.58 -10.36 5.43
C LYS A 179 11.44 -9.53 4.84
N SER A 180 10.59 -10.15 4.03
CA SER A 180 9.40 -9.51 3.45
C SER A 180 8.40 -9.08 4.52
N LYS A 181 8.06 -9.98 5.46
CA LYS A 181 7.16 -9.67 6.58
C LYS A 181 7.70 -8.52 7.43
N SER A 182 8.98 -8.57 7.79
CA SER A 182 9.66 -7.51 8.56
C SER A 182 9.54 -6.16 7.88
N LEU A 183 9.83 -6.07 6.58
CA LEU A 183 9.74 -4.81 5.85
C LEU A 183 8.31 -4.27 5.80
N ILE A 184 7.33 -5.13 5.50
CA ILE A 184 5.91 -4.75 5.47
C ILE A 184 5.47 -4.21 6.84
N LEU A 185 5.84 -4.87 7.95
CA LEU A 185 5.49 -4.42 9.29
C LEU A 185 6.19 -3.09 9.67
N ARG A 186 7.39 -2.85 9.14
CA ARG A 186 8.14 -1.59 9.34
C ARG A 186 7.57 -0.43 8.54
N PHE A 187 6.97 -0.69 7.38
CA PHE A 187 6.18 0.29 6.63
C PHE A 187 4.81 0.53 7.25
N CYS A 188 4.08 -0.55 7.56
CA CYS A 188 2.70 -0.50 8.03
C CYS A 188 2.61 -0.47 9.55
N CYS A 189 3.22 0.54 10.16
CA CYS A 189 3.12 0.82 11.59
C CYS A 189 2.77 2.28 11.88
N ALA A 190 2.71 2.65 13.17
CA ALA A 190 2.46 4.02 13.60
C ALA A 190 3.50 4.98 13.00
N ALA A 191 3.05 6.16 12.56
CA ALA A 191 3.88 7.13 11.85
C ALA A 191 5.20 7.48 12.58
N ASP A 192 5.15 7.59 13.91
CA ASP A 192 6.32 7.92 14.74
C ASP A 192 7.42 6.85 14.74
N ASN A 193 7.06 5.59 14.45
CA ASN A 193 7.98 4.44 14.43
C ASN A 193 8.20 3.90 13.01
N ARG A 194 7.67 4.58 11.99
CA ARG A 194 7.69 4.11 10.61
C ARG A 194 9.07 4.27 10.01
N ILE A 195 9.52 3.22 9.32
CA ILE A 195 10.78 3.25 8.59
C ILE A 195 10.76 4.41 7.56
N GLY A 196 11.87 5.12 7.44
CA GLY A 196 11.98 6.33 6.62
C GLY A 196 11.78 7.63 7.40
N ALA A 197 11.38 7.58 8.68
CA ALA A 197 11.33 8.76 9.56
C ALA A 197 12.70 9.39 9.75
N GLY A 198 13.74 8.56 9.92
CA GLY A 198 15.15 8.99 10.02
C GLY A 198 15.83 9.29 8.68
N GLY A 199 15.11 9.12 7.56
CA GLY A 199 15.64 9.25 6.20
C GLY A 199 15.51 7.97 5.38
N VAL A 200 15.59 8.10 4.04
CA VAL A 200 15.42 6.98 3.10
C VAL A 200 16.47 5.89 3.27
N GLU A 201 17.65 6.21 3.81
CA GLU A 201 18.73 5.25 4.04
C GLU A 201 18.33 4.15 5.03
N GLU A 202 17.41 4.41 5.96
CA GLU A 202 16.85 3.38 6.83
C GLU A 202 16.11 2.30 6.02
N ILE A 203 15.42 2.71 4.95
CA ILE A 203 14.69 1.82 4.04
C ILE A 203 15.70 1.05 3.18
N LYS A 204 16.66 1.76 2.56
CA LYS A 204 17.64 1.14 1.64
C LYS A 204 18.50 0.08 2.31
N ASN A 205 18.81 0.25 3.59
CA ASN A 205 19.61 -0.67 4.39
C ASN A 205 18.81 -1.86 4.97
N HIS A 206 17.50 -1.95 4.72
CA HIS A 206 16.71 -3.07 5.22
C HIS A 206 17.16 -4.40 4.57
N PRO A 207 17.29 -5.53 5.30
CA PRO A 207 17.79 -6.81 4.77
C PRO A 207 17.01 -7.41 3.59
N PHE A 208 15.78 -6.93 3.36
CA PHE A 208 14.98 -7.28 2.19
C PHE A 208 15.62 -6.76 0.89
N PHE A 209 16.36 -5.66 0.90
CA PHE A 209 17.04 -5.09 -0.26
C PHE A 209 18.50 -5.54 -0.40
N GLU A 210 18.88 -6.64 0.27
CA GLU A 210 20.19 -7.24 0.07
C GLU A 210 20.40 -7.59 -1.41
N GLY A 211 21.52 -7.13 -1.98
CA GLY A 211 21.86 -7.30 -3.40
C GLY A 211 21.34 -6.22 -4.35
N VAL A 212 20.57 -5.23 -3.86
CA VAL A 212 20.08 -4.12 -4.69
C VAL A 212 21.19 -3.08 -4.89
N ASP A 213 21.48 -2.75 -6.15
CA ASP A 213 22.33 -1.61 -6.52
C ASP A 213 21.50 -0.34 -6.65
N TRP A 214 21.56 0.53 -5.64
CA TRP A 214 20.78 1.76 -5.61
C TRP A 214 21.24 2.85 -6.59
N GLU A 215 22.42 2.70 -7.20
CA GLU A 215 22.96 3.65 -8.19
C GLU A 215 22.66 3.21 -9.63
N HIS A 216 22.69 1.90 -9.90
CA HIS A 216 22.54 1.33 -11.25
C HIS A 216 21.27 0.51 -11.47
N THR A 217 20.27 0.66 -10.60
CA THR A 217 18.97 -0.05 -10.74
C THR A 217 18.17 0.38 -11.97
N ARG A 218 18.60 1.39 -12.73
CA ARG A 218 17.87 2.02 -13.84
C ARG A 218 18.69 2.27 -15.10
#